data_AF-H6VA85-F1
#
_entry.id   AF-H6VA85-F1
#
_cell.length_a   1.000
_cell.length_b   1.000
_cell.length_c   1.000
_cell.angle_alpha   90.00
_cell.angle_beta   90.00
_cell.angle_gamma   90.00
#
_symmetry.space_group_name_H-M   'P 1'
#
loop_
_entity.id
_entity.type
_entity.pdbx_description
1 polymer ?
#
loop_
_entity_poly.entity_id
_entity_poly.type
_entity_poly.pdbx_seq_one_letter_code
_entity_poly.pdbx_strand_id
1 'polypeptide(L)'
;ILGGTIVTADGESWRRQRDTIHHVMTRPRLQASIYGCCRSKLAGGLVPLLNHLADAQASFDMEDLLGRLVFDITVIAVFGRDPCRLTASMPPMHVAAAMDTVMEVAVCRDILPVSFWKTMRWLNIGQERKLAEAEAVLYGFVAESIQRKMEVTTTTGRSTEDDILSHYIHVPSPDPEFLNRGREPTDFLIRTFINFMVAMRDPMGSALSWLVYNLATHPHAMLAIRDELAPIAAARKSVGGVVVFEPNETKDLVYQRAAMFESLRLYPIAPLERKEVVADDVLP
;
A
#
# COMPACT_ATOMS: atom_id res chain seq x y z
N ILE A 1 16.93 1.97 -5.61
CA ILE A 1 15.70 2.46 -4.95
C ILE A 1 15.50 2.03 -3.48
N LEU A 2 15.23 0.77 -3.11
CA LEU A 2 14.88 0.41 -1.70
C LEU A 2 16.07 0.04 -0.79
N GLY A 3 17.31 0.32 -1.21
CA GLY A 3 18.50 -0.11 -0.44
C GLY A 3 18.59 0.61 0.92
N GLY A 4 18.74 -0.18 1.99
CA GLY A 4 18.88 0.30 3.37
C GLY A 4 17.55 0.54 4.10
N THR A 5 16.40 0.47 3.42
CA THR A 5 15.09 0.57 4.06
C THR A 5 14.70 -0.76 4.74
N ILE A 6 13.62 -0.76 5.52
CA ILE A 6 13.20 -1.92 6.32
C ILE A 6 13.10 -3.24 5.56
N VAL A 7 12.81 -3.25 4.25
CA VAL A 7 12.69 -4.50 3.48
C VAL A 7 14.04 -5.05 3.00
N THR A 8 15.12 -4.27 3.08
CA THR A 8 16.47 -4.68 2.66
C THR A 8 17.54 -4.51 3.73
N ALA A 9 17.18 -3.98 4.90
CA ALA A 9 18.07 -3.81 6.04
C ALA A 9 18.04 -5.05 6.95
N ASP A 10 19.16 -5.31 7.61
CA ASP A 10 19.32 -6.36 8.62
C ASP A 10 19.80 -5.80 9.97
N GLY A 11 19.77 -6.65 11.00
CA GLY A 11 20.40 -6.37 12.30
C GLY A 11 19.79 -5.20 13.07
N GLU A 12 20.66 -4.32 13.60
CA GLU A 12 20.23 -3.13 14.38
C GLU A 12 19.52 -2.08 13.52
N SER A 13 19.92 -1.92 12.24
CA SER A 13 19.24 -0.96 11.35
C SER A 13 17.78 -1.36 11.13
N TRP A 14 17.55 -2.64 10.84
CA TRP A 14 16.19 -3.19 10.69
C TRP A 14 15.37 -3.04 11.97
N ARG A 15 15.95 -3.38 13.14
CA ARG A 15 15.25 -3.28 14.43
C ARG A 15 14.79 -1.85 14.72
N ARG A 16 15.67 -0.85 14.58
CA ARG A 16 15.31 0.57 14.78
C ARG A 16 14.19 1.04 13.86
N GLN A 17 14.26 0.68 12.57
CA GLN A 17 13.22 1.02 11.60
C GLN A 17 11.89 0.32 11.93
N ARG A 18 11.92 -0.96 12.27
CA ARG A 18 10.75 -1.74 12.67
C ARG A 18 10.06 -1.16 13.88
N ASP A 19 10.81 -0.80 14.92
CA ASP A 19 10.25 -0.21 16.14
C ASP A 19 9.55 1.12 15.85
N THR A 20 10.17 1.96 15.02
CA THR A 20 9.58 3.23 14.56
C THR A 20 8.29 2.98 13.78
N ILE A 21 8.31 2.07 12.80
CA ILE A 21 7.14 1.76 11.98
C ILE A 21 6.02 1.16 12.82
N HIS A 22 6.32 0.22 13.72
CA HIS A 22 5.33 -0.37 14.62
C HIS A 22 4.71 0.70 15.54
N HIS A 23 5.52 1.60 16.09
CA HIS A 23 5.03 2.71 16.89
C HIS A 23 4.09 3.62 16.09
N VAL A 24 4.39 3.91 14.81
CA VAL A 24 3.52 4.71 13.94
C VAL A 24 2.20 3.99 13.64
N MET A 25 2.28 2.74 13.19
CA MET A 25 1.12 1.96 12.73
C MET A 25 0.13 1.59 13.84
N THR A 26 0.58 1.61 15.10
CA THR A 26 -0.27 1.36 16.27
C THR A 26 -0.93 2.61 16.84
N ARG A 27 -0.68 3.79 16.26
CA ARG A 27 -1.31 5.04 16.71
C ARG A 27 -2.82 5.02 16.46
N PRO A 28 -3.66 5.23 17.49
CA PRO A 28 -5.11 5.24 17.32
C PRO A 28 -5.61 6.29 16.31
N ARG A 29 -4.95 7.46 16.25
CA ARG A 29 -5.29 8.52 15.28
C ARG A 29 -5.05 8.10 13.84
N LEU A 30 -3.89 7.50 13.56
CA LEU A 30 -3.58 6.98 12.22
C LEU A 30 -4.55 5.87 11.82
N GLN A 31 -4.84 4.93 12.73
CA GLN A 31 -5.82 3.87 12.46
C GLN A 31 -7.22 4.44 12.17
N ALA A 32 -7.69 5.40 12.97
CA ALA A 32 -8.96 6.07 12.74
C ALA A 32 -8.99 6.82 11.40
N SER A 33 -7.88 7.49 11.03
CA SER A 33 -7.71 8.15 9.73
C SER A 33 -7.80 7.15 8.57
N ILE A 34 -7.06 6.03 8.65
CA ILE A 34 -7.11 4.95 7.64
C ILE A 34 -8.53 4.39 7.52
N TYR A 35 -9.22 4.10 8.62
CA TYR A 35 -10.60 3.61 8.59
C TYR A 35 -11.56 4.63 7.98
N GLY A 36 -11.43 5.90 8.36
CA GLY A 36 -12.21 6.99 7.78
C GLY A 36 -11.98 7.13 6.27
N CYS A 37 -10.72 6.99 5.83
CA CYS A 37 -10.33 6.98 4.43
C CYS A 37 -10.98 5.81 3.68
N CYS A 38 -10.83 4.56 4.17
CA CYS A 38 -11.45 3.39 3.57
C CYS A 38 -12.97 3.57 3.42
N ARG A 39 -13.64 4.04 4.48
CA ARG A 39 -15.08 4.33 4.45
C ARG A 39 -15.44 5.35 3.38
N SER A 40 -14.74 6.48 3.34
CA SER A 40 -14.98 7.56 2.37
C SER A 40 -14.79 7.06 0.94
N LYS A 41 -13.71 6.32 0.68
CA LYS A 41 -13.38 5.78 -0.63
C LYS A 41 -14.36 4.71 -1.11
N LEU A 42 -14.84 3.86 -0.21
CA LEU A 42 -15.84 2.85 -0.54
C LEU A 42 -17.20 3.49 -0.84
N ALA A 43 -17.71 4.31 0.08
CA ALA A 43 -19.05 4.88 -0.01
C ALA A 43 -19.16 5.97 -1.09
N GLY A 44 -18.15 6.82 -1.22
CA GLY A 44 -18.14 7.96 -2.15
C GLY A 44 -17.46 7.69 -3.49
N GLY A 45 -16.64 6.64 -3.60
CA GLY A 45 -15.85 6.34 -4.80
C GLY A 45 -16.20 5.00 -5.44
N LEU A 46 -15.83 3.90 -4.78
CA LEU A 46 -15.91 2.56 -5.36
C LEU A 46 -17.36 2.13 -5.64
N VAL A 47 -18.26 2.22 -4.67
CA VAL A 47 -19.65 1.74 -4.84
C VAL A 47 -20.40 2.55 -5.91
N PRO A 48 -20.35 3.90 -5.93
CA PRO A 48 -20.94 4.67 -7.02
C PRO A 48 -20.38 4.32 -8.40
N LEU A 49 -19.06 4.11 -8.50
CA LEU A 49 -18.42 3.73 -9.75
C LEU A 49 -18.87 2.33 -10.21
N LEU A 50 -18.94 1.35 -9.31
CA LEU A 50 -19.45 0.01 -9.61
C LEU A 50 -20.92 0.04 -10.05
N ASN A 51 -21.77 0.85 -9.41
CA ASN A 51 -23.16 1.02 -9.82
C ASN A 51 -23.25 1.60 -11.24
N HIS A 52 -22.47 2.64 -11.53
CA HIS A 52 -22.43 3.23 -12.87
C HIS A 52 -21.97 2.23 -13.95
N LEU A 53 -20.94 1.45 -13.66
CA LEU A 53 -20.44 0.41 -14.58
C LEU A 53 -21.45 -0.72 -14.77
N ALA A 54 -22.19 -1.09 -13.70
CA ALA A 54 -23.25 -2.08 -13.76
C ALA A 54 -24.45 -1.60 -14.60
N ASP A 55 -24.88 -0.35 -14.41
CA ASP A 55 -25.96 0.27 -15.19
C ASP A 55 -25.59 0.38 -16.68
N ALA A 56 -24.32 0.68 -16.96
CA ALA A 56 -23.78 0.73 -18.33
C ALA A 56 -23.52 -0.67 -18.93
N GLN A 57 -23.64 -1.74 -18.14
CA GLN A 57 -23.25 -3.12 -18.51
C GLN A 57 -21.83 -3.20 -19.10
N ALA A 58 -20.92 -2.35 -18.61
CA ALA A 58 -19.56 -2.26 -19.10
C ALA A 58 -18.67 -3.32 -18.43
N SER A 59 -17.87 -4.03 -19.23
CA SER A 59 -16.78 -4.85 -18.69
C SER A 59 -15.64 -3.97 -18.22
N PHE A 60 -15.04 -4.29 -17.08
CA PHE A 60 -13.91 -3.57 -16.52
C PHE A 60 -12.91 -4.54 -15.88
N ASP A 61 -11.69 -4.05 -15.69
CA ASP A 61 -10.64 -4.77 -14.98
C ASP A 61 -10.78 -4.53 -13.47
N MET A 62 -11.12 -5.59 -12.73
CA MET A 62 -11.26 -5.54 -11.27
C MET A 62 -9.91 -5.33 -10.58
N GLU A 63 -8.82 -5.84 -11.15
CA GLU A 63 -7.48 -5.68 -10.58
C GLU A 63 -7.02 -4.23 -10.68
N ASP A 64 -7.20 -3.58 -11.84
CA ASP A 64 -6.87 -2.14 -11.99
C ASP A 64 -7.74 -1.28 -11.07
N LEU A 65 -9.04 -1.60 -10.93
CA LEU A 65 -9.95 -0.87 -10.05
C LEU A 65 -9.54 -0.97 -8.58
N LEU A 66 -9.25 -2.18 -8.10
CA LEU A 66 -8.79 -2.40 -6.72
C LEU A 66 -7.38 -1.83 -6.51
N GLY A 67 -6.50 -1.92 -7.51
CA GLY A 67 -5.19 -1.30 -7.50
C GLY A 67 -5.25 0.22 -7.33
N ARG A 68 -6.22 0.90 -7.96
CA ARG A 68 -6.49 2.34 -7.78
C ARG A 68 -7.03 2.67 -6.40
N LEU A 69 -7.98 1.88 -5.91
CA LEU A 69 -8.52 2.03 -4.55
C LEU A 69 -7.40 1.96 -3.52
N VAL A 70 -6.56 0.93 -3.62
CA VAL A 70 -5.45 0.72 -2.69
C VAL A 70 -4.38 1.79 -2.86
N PHE A 71 -4.09 2.24 -4.08
CA PHE A 71 -3.19 3.37 -4.31
C PHE A 71 -3.68 4.63 -3.60
N ASP A 72 -4.96 4.99 -3.76
CA ASP A 72 -5.56 6.13 -3.08
C ASP A 72 -5.44 6.01 -1.55
N ILE A 73 -5.84 4.85 -0.99
CA ILE A 73 -5.74 4.59 0.45
C ILE A 73 -4.29 4.69 0.94
N THR A 74 -3.33 4.16 0.18
CA THR A 74 -1.91 4.20 0.51
C THR A 74 -1.39 5.63 0.52
N VAL A 75 -1.68 6.43 -0.50
CA VAL A 75 -1.24 7.84 -0.57
C VAL A 75 -1.86 8.67 0.55
N ILE A 76 -3.12 8.41 0.91
CA ILE A 76 -3.77 9.07 2.05
C ILE A 76 -3.11 8.66 3.36
N ALA A 77 -2.90 7.37 3.61
CA ALA A 77 -2.27 6.89 4.83
C ALA A 77 -0.81 7.39 4.99
N VAL A 78 -0.08 7.48 3.88
CA VAL A 78 1.34 7.82 3.87
C VAL A 78 1.56 9.33 3.90
N PHE A 79 0.83 10.11 3.08
CA PHE A 79 1.06 11.54 2.87
C PHE A 79 -0.09 12.44 3.34
N GLY A 80 -1.22 11.87 3.75
CA GLY A 80 -2.40 12.62 4.18
C GLY A 80 -3.13 13.35 3.05
N ARG A 81 -2.92 12.95 1.79
CA ARG A 81 -3.58 13.56 0.62
C ARG A 81 -4.29 12.53 -0.23
N ASP A 82 -5.42 12.93 -0.79
CA ASP A 82 -6.18 12.09 -1.71
C ASP A 82 -5.81 12.38 -3.17
N PRO A 83 -5.26 11.41 -3.92
CA PRO A 83 -4.96 11.58 -5.35
C PRO A 83 -6.18 11.35 -6.27
N CYS A 84 -7.32 10.92 -5.73
CA CYS A 84 -8.61 10.76 -6.41
C CYS A 84 -8.54 9.95 -7.72
N ARG A 85 -7.98 8.73 -7.68
CA ARG A 85 -7.78 7.89 -8.89
C ARG A 85 -8.97 6.99 -9.24
N LEU A 86 -9.97 6.92 -8.38
CA LEU A 86 -11.24 6.21 -8.64
C LEU A 86 -12.16 7.05 -9.54
N THR A 87 -11.88 7.06 -10.85
CA THR A 87 -12.69 7.77 -11.86
C THR A 87 -13.11 6.82 -12.98
N ALA A 88 -14.30 7.03 -13.56
CA ALA A 88 -14.81 6.18 -14.64
C ALA A 88 -13.90 6.12 -15.89
N SER A 89 -13.13 7.18 -16.15
CA SER A 89 -12.17 7.24 -17.26
C SER A 89 -10.91 6.38 -17.07
N MET A 90 -10.63 5.92 -15.84
CA MET A 90 -9.51 5.05 -15.49
C MET A 90 -8.18 5.40 -16.20
N PRO A 91 -7.68 6.64 -16.08
CA PRO A 91 -6.49 7.08 -16.82
C PRO A 91 -5.23 6.31 -16.38
N PRO A 92 -4.21 6.16 -17.24
CA PRO A 92 -2.96 5.50 -16.88
C PRO A 92 -2.31 6.11 -15.63
N MET A 93 -1.82 5.27 -14.73
CA MET A 93 -1.15 5.69 -13.49
C MET A 93 0.35 5.48 -13.59
N HIS A 94 1.10 6.49 -14.04
CA HIS A 94 2.56 6.40 -14.19
C HIS A 94 3.29 6.00 -12.91
N VAL A 95 2.84 6.48 -11.75
CA VAL A 95 3.43 6.14 -10.45
C VAL A 95 3.18 4.68 -10.08
N ALA A 96 1.98 4.15 -10.37
CA ALA A 96 1.68 2.74 -10.14
C ALA A 96 2.48 1.84 -11.08
N ALA A 97 2.54 2.18 -12.37
CA ALA A 97 3.35 1.45 -13.35
C ALA A 97 4.85 1.44 -12.98
N ALA A 98 5.35 2.52 -12.35
CA ALA A 98 6.70 2.57 -11.84
C ALA A 98 6.90 1.62 -10.63
N MET A 99 5.90 1.46 -9.74
CA MET A 99 5.95 0.44 -8.68
C MET A 99 5.93 -0.97 -9.26
N ASP A 100 5.04 -1.24 -10.22
CA ASP A 100 4.96 -2.53 -10.90
C ASP A 100 6.33 -2.89 -11.53
N THR A 101 6.98 -1.92 -12.18
CA THR A 101 8.34 -2.07 -12.73
C THR A 101 9.37 -2.42 -11.66
N VAL A 102 9.31 -1.81 -10.47
CA VAL A 102 10.22 -2.14 -9.37
C VAL A 102 10.08 -3.61 -8.96
N MET A 103 8.85 -4.11 -8.85
CA MET A 103 8.58 -5.50 -8.48
C MET A 103 8.95 -6.49 -9.59
N GLU A 104 8.66 -6.18 -10.85
CA GLU A 104 9.07 -6.99 -12.00
C GLU A 104 10.60 -7.15 -12.07
N VAL A 105 11.34 -6.06 -11.86
CA VAL A 105 12.80 -6.08 -11.89
C VAL A 105 13.36 -6.86 -10.69
N ALA A 106 12.71 -6.78 -9.52
CA ALA A 106 13.09 -7.58 -8.36
C ALA A 106 12.99 -9.09 -8.67
N VAL A 107 11.88 -9.55 -9.25
CA VAL A 107 11.70 -10.94 -9.70
C VAL A 107 12.73 -11.32 -10.76
N CYS A 108 13.02 -10.43 -11.72
CA CYS A 108 14.05 -10.69 -12.74
C CYS A 108 15.44 -10.91 -12.10
N ARG A 109 15.80 -10.11 -11.09
CA ARG A 109 17.07 -10.26 -10.37
C ARG A 109 17.16 -11.56 -9.57
N ASP A 110 16.03 -12.09 -9.12
CA ASP A 110 15.97 -13.36 -8.42
C ASP A 110 16.23 -14.57 -9.33
N ILE A 111 15.87 -14.45 -10.61
CA ILE A 111 16.03 -15.51 -11.62
C ILE A 111 17.40 -15.41 -12.32
N LEU A 112 17.89 -14.19 -12.56
CA LEU A 112 19.10 -13.97 -13.34
C LEU A 112 20.37 -14.02 -12.46
N PRO A 113 21.48 -14.61 -12.97
CA PRO A 113 22.76 -14.59 -12.27
C PRO A 113 23.21 -13.17 -11.93
N VAL A 114 23.87 -13.02 -10.77
CA VAL A 114 24.33 -11.72 -10.25
C VAL A 114 25.20 -10.95 -11.24
N SER A 115 26.06 -11.64 -11.98
CA SER A 115 26.90 -11.03 -13.01
C SER A 115 26.06 -10.41 -14.14
N PHE A 116 25.02 -11.11 -14.60
CA PHE A 116 24.23 -10.72 -15.76
C PHE A 116 23.42 -9.44 -15.51
N TRP A 117 22.64 -9.38 -14.42
CA TRP A 117 21.87 -8.18 -14.12
C TRP A 117 22.77 -7.00 -13.73
N LYS A 118 23.93 -7.24 -13.09
CA LYS A 118 24.92 -6.17 -12.84
C LYS A 118 25.49 -5.61 -14.14
N THR A 119 25.74 -6.44 -15.15
CA THR A 119 26.16 -5.98 -16.48
C THR A 119 25.06 -5.18 -17.18
N MET A 120 23.79 -5.63 -17.13
CA MET A 120 22.67 -4.86 -17.67
C MET A 120 22.53 -3.49 -16.98
N ARG A 121 22.74 -3.44 -15.66
CA ARG A 121 22.74 -2.20 -14.88
C ARG A 121 23.89 -1.28 -15.27
N TRP A 122 25.09 -1.83 -15.43
CA TRP A 122 26.27 -1.06 -15.84
C TRP A 122 26.09 -0.47 -17.25
N LEU A 123 25.53 -1.25 -18.19
CA LEU A 123 25.24 -0.81 -19.55
C LEU A 123 23.96 0.05 -19.65
N ASN A 124 23.17 0.14 -18.58
CA ASN A 124 21.86 0.79 -18.54
C ASN A 124 20.90 0.31 -19.66
N ILE A 125 20.74 -1.01 -19.78
CA ILE A 125 19.89 -1.66 -20.79
C ILE A 125 18.83 -2.57 -20.17
N GLY A 126 17.80 -2.90 -20.95
CA GLY A 126 16.78 -3.88 -20.57
C GLY A 126 16.01 -3.47 -19.32
N GLN A 127 15.82 -4.42 -18.41
CA GLN A 127 15.06 -4.24 -17.17
C GLN A 127 15.70 -3.22 -16.22
N GLU A 128 17.02 -3.12 -16.21
CA GLU A 128 17.74 -2.19 -15.34
C GLU A 128 17.59 -0.73 -15.81
N ARG A 129 17.44 -0.49 -17.12
CA ARG A 129 17.09 0.83 -17.66
C ARG A 129 15.68 1.24 -17.23
N LYS A 130 14.71 0.34 -17.37
CA LYS A 130 13.34 0.57 -16.92
C LYS A 130 13.28 0.86 -15.43
N LEU A 131 14.08 0.15 -14.61
CA LEU A 131 14.20 0.44 -13.19
C LEU A 131 14.71 1.85 -12.92
N ALA A 132 15.72 2.32 -13.66
CA ALA A 132 16.24 3.69 -13.50
C ALA A 132 15.19 4.75 -13.85
N GLU A 133 14.41 4.53 -14.92
CA GLU A 133 13.29 5.40 -15.31
C GLU A 133 12.18 5.39 -14.24
N ALA A 134 11.79 4.21 -13.74
CA ALA A 134 10.81 4.05 -12.68
C ALA A 134 11.28 4.69 -11.36
N GLU A 135 12.57 4.58 -11.04
CA GLU A 135 13.17 5.20 -9.86
C GLU A 135 13.06 6.73 -9.93
N ALA A 136 13.28 7.34 -11.09
CA ALA A 136 13.09 8.78 -11.26
C ALA A 136 11.63 9.22 -11.05
N VAL A 137 10.66 8.45 -11.56
CA VAL A 137 9.22 8.74 -11.38
C VAL A 137 8.81 8.65 -9.92
N LEU A 138 9.20 7.58 -9.22
CA LEU A 138 8.87 7.37 -7.80
C LEU A 138 9.54 8.41 -6.92
N TYR A 139 10.82 8.70 -7.17
CA TYR A 139 11.56 9.71 -6.43
C TYR A 139 10.92 11.10 -6.59
N GLY A 140 10.59 11.49 -7.82
CA GLY A 140 9.92 12.76 -8.10
C GLY A 140 8.57 12.86 -7.37
N PHE A 141 7.73 11.84 -7.48
CA PHE A 141 6.42 11.81 -6.81
C PHE A 141 6.53 11.93 -5.29
N VAL A 142 7.43 11.17 -4.67
CA VAL A 142 7.60 11.15 -3.21
C VAL A 142 8.23 12.46 -2.73
N ALA A 143 9.28 12.96 -3.38
CA ALA A 143 9.91 14.23 -3.03
C ALA A 143 8.91 15.39 -3.10
N GLU A 144 8.11 15.46 -4.17
CA GLU A 144 7.06 16.47 -4.33
C GLU A 144 5.96 16.33 -3.26
N SER A 145 5.60 15.10 -2.89
CA SER A 145 4.61 14.84 -1.83
C SER A 145 5.11 15.31 -0.46
N ILE A 146 6.38 15.03 -0.15
CA ILE A 146 7.01 15.46 1.10
C ILE A 146 7.12 16.98 1.16
N GLN A 147 7.65 17.61 0.10
CA GLN A 147 7.82 19.05 0.04
C GLN A 147 6.49 19.78 0.24
N ARG A 148 5.45 19.38 -0.49
CA ARG A 148 4.11 19.96 -0.35
C ARG A 148 3.58 19.84 1.09
N LYS A 149 3.78 18.69 1.75
CA LYS A 149 3.33 18.50 3.14
C LYS A 149 4.05 19.43 4.09
N MET A 150 5.36 19.61 3.92
CA MET A 150 6.16 20.53 4.72
C MET A 150 5.68 21.98 4.53
N GLU A 151 5.44 22.42 3.29
CA GLU A 151 4.93 23.76 2.97
C GLU A 151 3.55 24.05 3.61
N VAL A 152 2.62 23.10 3.52
CA VAL A 152 1.28 23.20 4.13
C VAL A 152 1.37 23.31 5.65
N THR A 153 2.27 22.55 6.28
CA THR A 153 2.47 22.61 7.73
C THR A 153 2.97 23.98 8.15
N THR A 154 3.96 24.52 7.43
CA THR A 154 4.51 25.86 7.70
C THR A 154 3.46 26.96 7.54
N THR A 155 2.57 26.83 6.55
CA THR A 155 1.57 27.87 6.26
C THR A 155 0.37 27.81 7.20
N THR A 156 -0.10 26.61 7.55
CA THR A 156 -1.35 26.43 8.33
C THR A 156 -1.11 26.35 9.84
N GLY A 157 0.13 26.11 10.29
CA GLY A 157 0.47 25.88 11.70
C GLY A 157 -0.20 24.63 12.30
N ARG A 158 -0.90 23.83 11.48
CA ARG A 158 -1.60 22.61 11.89
C ARG A 158 -0.86 21.41 11.32
N SER A 159 -0.19 20.67 12.19
CA SER A 159 0.23 19.30 11.92
C SER A 159 -0.94 18.36 12.27
N THR A 160 -1.61 17.82 11.26
CA THR A 160 -2.51 16.68 11.48
C THR A 160 -1.64 15.42 11.53
N GLU A 161 -1.49 14.79 12.70
CA GLU A 161 -0.74 13.53 12.88
C GLU A 161 -1.49 12.30 12.31
N ASP A 162 -2.25 12.51 11.25
CA ASP A 162 -3.22 11.55 10.72
C ASP A 162 -2.64 10.70 9.58
N ASP A 163 -1.35 10.88 9.27
CA ASP A 163 -0.59 10.17 8.26
C ASP A 163 0.83 9.80 8.76
N ILE A 164 1.46 8.85 8.06
CA ILE A 164 2.78 8.33 8.41
C ILE A 164 3.86 9.40 8.28
N LEU A 165 3.85 10.22 7.22
CA LEU A 165 4.87 11.25 6.98
C LEU A 165 4.97 12.24 8.12
N SER A 166 3.82 12.69 8.62
CA SER A 166 3.71 13.65 9.72
C SER A 166 4.49 13.19 10.96
N HIS A 167 4.58 11.89 11.21
CA HIS A 167 5.41 11.38 12.29
C HIS A 167 6.90 11.70 12.10
N TYR A 168 7.44 11.50 10.89
CA TYR A 168 8.86 11.67 10.60
C TYR A 168 9.27 13.15 10.54
N ILE A 169 8.37 14.01 10.03
CA ILE A 169 8.72 15.43 9.78
C ILE A 169 8.41 16.37 10.97
N HIS A 170 7.58 15.95 11.93
CA HIS A 170 7.17 16.78 13.07
C HIS A 170 7.81 16.39 14.40
N VAL A 171 8.84 15.54 14.40
CA VAL A 171 9.56 15.20 15.63
C VAL A 171 10.36 16.42 16.14
N PRO A 172 10.28 16.75 17.45
CA PRO A 172 11.07 17.86 18.02
C PRO A 172 12.58 17.72 17.79
N SER A 173 13.12 16.50 17.94
CA SER A 173 14.50 16.12 17.63
C SER A 173 14.48 15.06 16.53
N PRO A 174 14.56 15.46 15.24
CA PRO A 174 14.52 14.50 14.15
C PRO A 174 15.82 13.71 14.07
N ASP A 175 15.73 12.45 13.66
CA ASP A 175 16.90 11.64 13.35
C ASP A 175 17.62 12.24 12.13
N PRO A 176 18.94 12.50 12.21
CA PRO A 176 19.72 13.01 11.08
C PRO A 176 19.69 12.10 9.84
N GLU A 177 19.32 10.83 10.00
CA GLU A 177 19.11 9.89 8.89
C GLU A 177 17.88 10.27 8.04
N PHE A 178 16.83 10.84 8.64
CA PHE A 178 15.58 11.21 7.95
C PHE A 178 15.52 12.70 7.57
N LEU A 179 16.00 13.59 8.45
CA LEU A 179 16.02 15.03 8.20
C LEU A 179 17.41 15.60 8.46
N ASN A 180 17.91 16.43 7.55
CA ASN A 180 19.20 17.10 7.75
C ASN A 180 19.10 18.21 8.81
N ARG A 181 20.23 18.87 9.12
CA ARG A 181 20.26 19.98 10.11
C ARG A 181 19.32 21.15 9.78
N GLY A 182 19.03 21.36 8.48
CA GLY A 182 18.08 22.36 7.99
C GLY A 182 16.62 21.89 8.01
N ARG A 183 16.34 20.69 8.54
CA ARG A 183 15.06 19.99 8.47
C ARG A 183 14.59 19.70 7.04
N GLU A 184 15.51 19.57 6.09
CA GLU A 184 15.19 19.14 4.73
C GLU A 184 15.18 17.60 4.66
N PRO A 185 14.32 17.01 3.80
CA PRO A 185 14.24 15.57 3.63
C PRO A 185 15.54 15.00 3.05
N THR A 186 16.05 13.93 3.67
CA THR A 186 17.20 13.19 3.15
C THR A 186 16.77 12.23 2.02
N ASP A 187 17.74 11.76 1.23
CA ASP A 187 17.54 10.66 0.27
C ASP A 187 16.97 9.41 0.97
N PHE A 188 17.41 9.12 2.20
CA PHE A 188 16.92 8.00 2.97
C PHE A 188 15.43 8.13 3.36
N LEU A 189 14.98 9.33 3.73
CA LEU A 189 13.56 9.59 3.95
C LEU A 189 12.75 9.33 2.68
N ILE A 190 13.20 9.85 1.53
CA ILE A 190 12.50 9.63 0.26
C ILE A 190 12.41 8.14 -0.06
N ARG A 191 13.51 7.39 0.07
CA ARG A 191 13.51 5.92 -0.13
C ARG A 191 12.60 5.18 0.85
N THR A 192 12.56 5.61 2.11
CA THR A 192 11.67 5.06 3.14
C THR A 192 10.20 5.24 2.75
N PHE A 193 9.85 6.38 2.16
CA PHE A 193 8.48 6.66 1.71
C PHE A 193 8.13 5.95 0.40
N ILE A 194 9.09 5.75 -0.51
CA ILE A 194 8.92 4.84 -1.65
C ILE A 194 8.68 3.41 -1.14
N ASN A 195 9.44 2.97 -0.13
CA ASN A 195 9.27 1.66 0.50
C ASN A 195 7.85 1.47 1.07
N PHE A 196 7.31 2.46 1.79
CA PHE A 196 5.92 2.41 2.26
C PHE A 196 4.92 2.27 1.11
N MET A 197 5.09 3.03 0.03
CA MET A 197 4.19 2.95 -1.11
C MET A 197 4.16 1.56 -1.75
N VAL A 198 5.33 0.99 -2.03
CA VAL A 198 5.46 -0.35 -2.63
C VAL A 198 4.94 -1.43 -1.68
N ALA A 199 5.38 -1.39 -0.40
CA ALA A 199 5.03 -2.41 0.59
C ALA A 199 3.54 -2.41 0.98
N MET A 200 2.82 -1.30 0.76
CA MET A 200 1.38 -1.22 1.03
C MET A 200 0.56 -1.49 -0.22
N ARG A 201 0.90 -0.90 -1.38
CA ARG A 201 0.04 -0.93 -2.56
C ARG A 201 -0.08 -2.33 -3.17
N ASP A 202 1.04 -2.96 -3.53
CA ASP A 202 1.01 -4.22 -4.27
C ASP A 202 0.43 -5.34 -3.41
N PRO A 203 0.85 -5.50 -2.13
CA PRO A 203 0.33 -6.58 -1.31
C PRO A 203 -1.17 -6.52 -1.06
N MET A 204 -1.70 -5.33 -0.76
CA MET A 204 -3.14 -5.15 -0.54
C MET A 204 -3.94 -5.25 -1.83
N GLY A 205 -3.42 -4.70 -2.94
CA GLY A 205 -4.05 -4.77 -4.25
C GLY A 205 -4.26 -6.21 -4.71
N SER A 206 -3.19 -7.01 -4.74
CA SER A 206 -3.27 -8.41 -5.14
C SER A 206 -4.13 -9.25 -4.20
N ALA A 207 -4.07 -9.02 -2.88
CA ALA A 207 -4.89 -9.76 -1.92
C ALA A 207 -6.39 -9.52 -2.13
N LEU A 208 -6.79 -8.27 -2.37
CA LEU A 208 -8.18 -7.93 -2.66
C LEU A 208 -8.64 -8.50 -4.00
N SER A 209 -7.81 -8.42 -5.04
CA SER A 209 -8.13 -8.98 -6.36
C SER A 209 -8.42 -10.48 -6.28
N TRP A 210 -7.55 -11.25 -5.62
CA TRP A 210 -7.76 -12.69 -5.43
C TRP A 210 -8.97 -13.01 -4.55
N LEU A 211 -9.20 -12.25 -3.48
CA LEU A 211 -10.38 -12.43 -2.65
C LEU A 211 -11.67 -12.20 -3.45
N VAL A 212 -11.75 -11.10 -4.21
CA VAL A 212 -12.93 -10.80 -5.04
C VAL A 212 -13.11 -11.87 -6.13
N TYR A 213 -12.04 -12.32 -6.77
CA TYR A 213 -12.09 -13.43 -7.73
C TYR A 213 -12.65 -14.72 -7.11
N ASN A 214 -12.15 -15.10 -5.93
CA ASN A 214 -12.62 -16.30 -5.23
C ASN A 214 -14.10 -16.18 -4.85
N LEU A 215 -14.54 -15.02 -4.36
CA LEU A 215 -15.94 -14.79 -3.99
C LEU A 215 -16.87 -14.76 -5.22
N ALA A 216 -16.39 -14.25 -6.36
CA ALA A 216 -17.15 -14.23 -7.60
C ALA A 216 -17.32 -15.64 -8.21
N THR A 217 -16.30 -16.50 -8.05
CA THR A 217 -16.30 -17.87 -8.58
C THR A 217 -16.91 -18.91 -7.62
N HIS A 218 -17.10 -18.55 -6.33
CA HIS A 218 -17.67 -19.43 -5.31
C HIS A 218 -18.89 -18.77 -4.63
N PRO A 219 -20.08 -18.79 -5.26
CA PRO A 219 -21.28 -18.12 -4.75
C PRO A 219 -21.69 -18.55 -3.34
N HIS A 220 -21.45 -19.81 -2.96
CA HIS A 220 -21.72 -20.30 -1.61
C HIS A 220 -20.90 -19.58 -0.53
N ALA A 221 -19.63 -19.26 -0.83
CA ALA A 221 -18.77 -18.52 0.08
C ALA A 221 -19.23 -17.06 0.20
N MET A 222 -19.64 -16.44 -0.91
CA MET A 222 -20.25 -15.12 -0.91
C MET A 222 -21.54 -15.09 -0.07
N LEU A 223 -22.40 -16.09 -0.20
CA LEU A 223 -23.63 -16.20 0.58
C LEU A 223 -23.34 -16.35 2.07
N ALA A 224 -22.40 -17.21 2.46
CA ALA A 224 -22.02 -17.38 3.86
C ALA A 224 -21.51 -16.07 4.49
N ILE A 225 -20.71 -15.27 3.76
CA ILE A 225 -20.28 -13.94 4.24
C ILE A 225 -21.48 -12.99 4.36
N ARG A 226 -22.43 -13.01 3.42
CA ARG A 226 -23.65 -12.19 3.50
C ARG A 226 -24.51 -12.56 4.71
N ASP A 227 -24.65 -13.86 5.00
CA ASP A 227 -25.39 -14.34 6.17
C ASP A 227 -24.70 -13.89 7.47
N GLU A 228 -23.37 -13.87 7.50
CA GLU A 228 -22.58 -13.36 8.62
C GLU A 228 -22.79 -11.85 8.84
N LEU A 229 -22.90 -11.08 7.74
CA LEU A 229 -23.11 -9.64 7.76
C LEU A 229 -24.57 -9.22 7.98
N ALA A 230 -25.53 -10.09 7.68
CA ALA A 230 -26.95 -9.74 7.67
C ALA A 230 -27.49 -9.18 9.01
N PRO A 231 -27.15 -9.74 10.19
CA PRO A 231 -27.59 -9.20 11.46
C PRO A 231 -27.07 -7.78 11.73
N ILE A 232 -25.82 -7.51 11.33
CA ILE A 232 -25.17 -6.20 11.48
C ILE A 232 -25.83 -5.20 10.53
N ALA A 233 -26.05 -5.61 9.28
CA ALA A 233 -26.68 -4.78 8.26
C ALA A 233 -28.12 -4.39 8.64
N ALA A 234 -28.89 -5.33 9.22
CA ALA A 234 -30.26 -5.07 9.67
C ALA A 234 -30.34 -4.05 10.80
N ALA A 235 -29.31 -3.96 11.65
CA ALA A 235 -29.23 -2.99 12.74
C ALA A 235 -28.82 -1.58 12.28
N ARG A 236 -28.38 -1.42 11.02
CA ARG A 236 -27.85 -0.17 10.46
C ARG A 236 -28.87 0.53 9.56
N LYS A 237 -28.86 1.86 9.60
CA LYS A 237 -29.55 2.68 8.59
C LYS A 237 -28.68 2.74 7.33
N SER A 238 -29.21 2.33 6.19
CA SER A 238 -28.54 2.53 4.90
C SER A 238 -28.43 4.02 4.58
N VAL A 239 -27.26 4.49 4.17
CA VAL A 239 -27.09 5.84 3.64
C VAL A 239 -26.95 5.71 2.13
N GLY A 240 -27.93 6.20 1.37
CA GLY A 240 -27.92 6.10 -0.09
C GLY A 240 -27.93 4.66 -0.63
N GLY A 241 -28.56 3.72 0.07
CA GLY A 241 -28.58 2.30 -0.29
C GLY A 241 -27.31 1.52 0.05
N VAL A 242 -26.29 2.18 0.61
CA VAL A 242 -25.04 1.55 1.04
C VAL A 242 -25.03 1.36 2.55
N VAL A 243 -24.68 0.14 2.99
CA VAL A 243 -24.39 -0.17 4.39
C VAL A 243 -22.87 -0.17 4.54
N VAL A 244 -22.38 0.71 5.41
CA VAL A 244 -20.96 0.75 5.77
C VAL A 244 -20.80 0.13 7.16
N PHE A 245 -19.91 -0.84 7.25
CA PHE A 245 -19.56 -1.50 8.51
C PHE A 245 -18.38 -0.82 9.18
N GLU A 246 -18.48 -0.61 10.49
CA GLU A 246 -17.37 -0.11 11.30
C GLU A 246 -16.42 -1.25 11.69
N PRO A 247 -15.11 -1.00 11.88
CA PRO A 247 -14.12 -2.06 12.15
C PRO A 247 -14.45 -2.96 13.35
N ASN A 248 -15.09 -2.41 14.38
CA ASN A 248 -15.49 -3.18 15.56
C ASN A 248 -16.63 -4.15 15.28
N GLU A 249 -17.44 -3.90 14.25
CA GLU A 249 -18.57 -4.75 13.87
C GLU A 249 -18.11 -5.95 13.03
N THR A 250 -17.06 -5.76 12.23
CA THR A 250 -16.51 -6.81 11.37
C THR A 250 -15.45 -7.66 12.06
N LYS A 251 -15.07 -7.32 13.29
CA LYS A 251 -14.00 -7.98 14.03
C LYS A 251 -14.28 -9.46 14.27
N ASP A 252 -15.53 -9.84 14.50
CA ASP A 252 -15.90 -11.20 14.89
C ASP A 252 -16.43 -12.04 13.72
N LEU A 253 -16.28 -11.56 12.49
CA LEU A 253 -16.66 -12.27 11.26
C LEU A 253 -15.64 -13.38 10.94
N VAL A 254 -15.91 -14.56 11.46
CA VAL A 254 -15.11 -15.78 11.33
C VAL A 254 -15.04 -16.24 9.87
N TYR A 255 -16.17 -16.30 9.17
CA TYR A 255 -16.20 -16.81 7.80
C TYR A 255 -15.53 -15.82 6.82
N GLN A 256 -15.78 -14.52 6.98
CA GLN A 256 -15.06 -13.50 6.22
C GLN A 256 -13.54 -13.65 6.40
N ARG A 257 -13.07 -13.81 7.64
CA ARG A 257 -11.63 -13.99 7.93
C ARG A 257 -11.10 -15.29 7.32
N ALA A 258 -11.87 -16.38 7.39
CA ALA A 258 -11.51 -17.65 6.78
C ALA A 258 -11.36 -17.53 5.25
N ALA A 259 -12.30 -16.87 4.58
CA ALA A 259 -12.23 -16.62 3.13
C ALA A 259 -11.00 -15.78 2.74
N MET A 260 -10.66 -14.77 3.54
CA MET A 260 -9.45 -13.96 3.36
C MET A 260 -8.18 -14.81 3.52
N PHE A 261 -8.07 -15.60 4.61
CA PHE A 261 -6.91 -16.47 4.82
C PHE A 261 -6.79 -17.57 3.79
N GLU A 262 -7.89 -18.17 3.36
CA GLU A 262 -7.89 -19.17 2.30
C GLU A 262 -7.43 -18.57 0.97
N SER A 263 -7.86 -17.34 0.67
CA SER A 263 -7.36 -16.60 -0.51
C SER A 263 -5.86 -16.36 -0.44
N LEU A 264 -5.33 -15.96 0.73
CA LEU A 264 -3.88 -15.77 0.93
C LEU A 264 -3.09 -17.09 0.95
N ARG A 265 -3.71 -18.20 1.34
CA ARG A 265 -3.11 -19.55 1.29
C ARG A 265 -2.98 -20.04 -0.15
N LEU A 266 -4.00 -19.83 -0.96
CA LEU A 266 -4.01 -20.22 -2.38
C LEU A 266 -3.16 -19.27 -3.24
N TYR A 267 -3.19 -17.98 -2.93
CA TYR A 267 -2.53 -16.92 -3.68
C TYR A 267 -1.65 -16.09 -2.72
N PRO A 268 -0.50 -16.64 -2.29
CA PRO A 268 0.41 -15.94 -1.41
C PRO A 268 0.99 -14.70 -2.11
N ILE A 269 0.94 -13.57 -1.41
CA ILE A 269 1.34 -12.26 -1.93
C ILE A 269 2.86 -12.14 -2.11
N ALA A 270 3.62 -12.77 -1.21
CA ALA A 270 5.07 -12.89 -1.28
C ALA A 270 5.42 -14.39 -1.33
N PRO A 271 5.37 -15.03 -2.50
CA PRO A 271 5.61 -16.48 -2.62
C PRO A 271 7.09 -16.85 -2.44
N LEU A 272 7.99 -15.88 -2.57
CA LEU A 272 9.44 -16.07 -2.48
C LEU A 272 10.01 -15.15 -1.40
N GLU A 273 10.64 -15.75 -0.41
CA GLU A 273 11.35 -15.08 0.66
C GLU A 273 12.72 -15.75 0.82
N ARG A 274 13.79 -14.96 0.75
CA ARG A 274 15.15 -15.48 0.92
C ARG A 274 15.60 -15.27 2.35
N LYS A 275 16.20 -16.31 2.93
CA LYS A 275 16.88 -16.26 4.22
C LYS A 275 18.28 -16.80 4.07
N GLU A 276 19.21 -16.20 4.81
CA GLU A 276 20.59 -16.65 4.90
C GLU A 276 20.88 -17.06 6.35
N VAL A 277 21.71 -18.10 6.52
CA VAL A 277 22.14 -18.56 7.83
C VAL A 277 23.22 -17.62 8.38
N VAL A 278 23.04 -17.14 9.60
CA VAL A 278 24.01 -16.24 10.25
C VAL A 278 25.23 -17.03 10.77
N ALA A 279 25.01 -18.29 11.13
CA ALA A 279 26.02 -19.25 11.55
C ALA A 279 25.58 -20.66 11.12
N ASP A 280 26.50 -21.62 11.17
CA ASP A 280 26.21 -23.02 10.84
C ASP A 280 25.03 -23.52 11.66
N ASP A 281 24.04 -24.10 10.96
CA ASP A 281 22.80 -24.59 11.54
C ASP A 281 22.37 -25.89 10.86
N VAL A 282 21.52 -26.67 11.52
CA VAL A 282 20.96 -27.92 11.00
C VAL A 282 19.44 -27.77 10.93
N LEU A 283 18.89 -27.80 9.72
CA LEU A 283 17.45 -27.77 9.53
C LEU A 283 16.81 -29.03 10.15
N PRO A 284 15.65 -28.91 10.82
CA PRO A 284 14.87 -30.05 11.28
C PRO A 284 14.29 -30.89 10.12
#